data_AF-A0A957LFW3-F1
#
_entry.id   AF-A0A957LFW3-F1
#
_cell.length_a   1.000
_cell.length_b   1.000
_cell.length_c   1.000
_cell.angle_alpha   90.00
_cell.angle_beta   90.00
_cell.angle_gamma   90.00
#
_symmetry.space_group_name_H-M   'P 1'
#
loop_
_entity.id
_entity.type
_entity.pdbx_description
1 polymer ?
#
loop_
_entity_poly.entity_id
_entity_poly.type
_entity_poly.pdbx_seq_one_letter_code
_entity_poly.pdbx_strand_id
1 'polypeptide(L)'
;MWQENVPNDPLGRIGNTGLAQTDFIYTVANSMSEGLCVLDDQGCIVFANTASREIIGWPEQELLGKNFYQILHLPDNHHQYHIAQEHPLHQVIRMGIALRNEDAAVLTRDGEMRYITYTATMSNVDNRGKHTV
;
A
#
# COMPACT_ATOMS: atom_id res chain seq x y z
N MET A 1 -27.97 -25.55 47.53
CA MET A 1 -27.56 -26.78 46.80
C MET A 1 -28.54 -26.91 45.63
N TRP A 2 -28.32 -26.39 44.43
CA TRP A 2 -27.12 -25.97 43.72
C TRP A 2 -27.45 -24.80 42.79
N GLN A 3 -26.57 -23.80 42.73
CA GLN A 3 -26.53 -22.77 41.69
C GLN A 3 -25.92 -23.41 40.43
N GLU A 4 -26.61 -23.36 39.30
CA GLU A 4 -25.93 -23.48 38.01
C GLU A 4 -25.47 -22.11 37.57
N ASN A 5 -24.16 -21.96 37.69
CA ASN A 5 -23.37 -20.80 37.34
C ASN A 5 -23.29 -20.74 35.81
N VAL A 6 -24.15 -19.94 35.17
CA VAL A 6 -24.01 -19.63 33.75
C VAL A 6 -22.74 -18.78 33.60
N PRO A 7 -21.73 -19.18 32.81
CA PRO A 7 -20.52 -18.39 32.65
C PRO A 7 -20.88 -17.03 32.07
N ASN A 8 -20.48 -15.99 32.79
CA ASN A 8 -20.50 -14.60 32.36
C ASN A 8 -19.66 -14.51 31.08
N ASP A 9 -20.30 -14.32 29.92
CA ASP A 9 -19.60 -14.07 28.66
C ASP A 9 -18.89 -12.71 28.76
N PRO A 10 -17.55 -12.66 28.84
CA PRO A 10 -16.82 -11.40 29.00
C PRO A 10 -16.74 -10.60 27.68
N LEU A 11 -17.23 -11.15 26.57
CA LEU A 11 -17.03 -10.60 25.23
C LEU A 11 -18.38 -10.36 24.57
N GLY A 12 -19.17 -9.45 25.16
CA GLY A 12 -20.35 -8.84 24.55
C GLY A 12 -20.07 -8.27 23.15
N ARG A 13 -20.02 -9.14 22.16
CA ARG A 13 -19.77 -8.83 20.75
C ARG A 13 -21.10 -8.63 20.04
N ILE A 14 -21.76 -7.55 20.41
CA ILE A 14 -22.76 -6.91 19.56
C ILE A 14 -22.19 -5.56 19.11
N GLY A 15 -21.61 -5.57 17.90
CA GLY A 15 -21.26 -4.36 17.13
C GLY A 15 -19.79 -3.93 17.19
N ASN A 16 -18.86 -4.64 16.51
CA ASN A 16 -17.60 -4.01 16.05
C ASN A 16 -16.76 -4.77 15.01
N THR A 17 -17.31 -5.77 14.31
CA THR A 17 -16.50 -6.68 13.47
C THR A 17 -15.76 -6.00 12.32
N GLY A 18 -16.28 -4.90 11.76
CA GLY A 18 -15.63 -4.15 10.68
C GLY A 18 -14.38 -3.36 11.14
N LEU A 19 -14.49 -2.64 12.26
CA LEU A 19 -13.37 -1.87 12.82
C LEU A 19 -12.22 -2.79 13.26
N ALA A 20 -12.54 -3.90 13.93
CA ALA A 20 -11.54 -4.88 14.34
C ALA A 20 -10.81 -5.54 13.15
N GLN A 21 -11.50 -5.73 12.01
CA GLN A 21 -10.89 -6.29 10.80
C GLN A 21 -9.96 -5.28 10.12
N THR A 22 -10.37 -4.02 10.03
CA THR A 22 -9.53 -2.93 9.51
C THR A 22 -8.29 -2.77 10.38
N ASP A 23 -8.44 -2.66 11.70
CA ASP A 23 -7.32 -2.51 12.64
C ASP A 23 -6.31 -3.66 12.52
N PHE A 24 -6.79 -4.89 12.31
CA PHE A 24 -5.92 -6.04 12.08
C PHE A 24 -5.10 -5.91 10.80
N ILE A 25 -5.72 -5.56 9.66
CA ILE A 25 -5.01 -5.40 8.37
C ILE A 25 -3.96 -4.30 8.47
N TYR A 26 -4.33 -3.15 9.07
CA TYR A 26 -3.40 -2.04 9.29
C TYR A 26 -2.23 -2.46 10.18
N THR A 27 -2.48 -3.22 11.25
CA THR A 27 -1.44 -3.71 12.17
C THR A 27 -0.48 -4.64 11.45
N VAL A 28 -1.00 -5.60 10.68
CA VAL A 28 -0.18 -6.55 9.93
C VAL A 28 0.67 -5.81 8.90
N ALA A 29 0.06 -4.96 8.07
CA ALA A 29 0.78 -4.22 7.03
C ALA A 29 1.89 -3.33 7.61
N ASN A 30 1.65 -2.66 8.74
CA ASN A 30 2.64 -1.79 9.39
C ASN A 30 3.72 -2.56 10.16
N SER A 31 3.54 -3.86 10.41
CA SER A 31 4.56 -4.73 11.00
C SER A 31 5.52 -5.35 9.98
N MET A 32 5.20 -5.24 8.69
CA MET A 32 6.06 -5.77 7.61
C MET A 32 7.33 -4.93 7.47
N SER A 33 8.46 -5.60 7.21
CA SER A 33 9.72 -4.94 6.84
C SER A 33 9.76 -4.53 5.37
N GLU A 34 8.91 -5.11 4.54
CA GLU A 34 8.76 -4.74 3.12
C GLU A 34 7.79 -3.58 2.95
N GLY A 35 8.11 -2.69 2.01
CA GLY A 35 7.23 -1.61 1.63
C GLY A 35 5.97 -2.11 0.91
N LEU A 36 4.81 -1.83 1.48
CA LEU A 36 3.50 -1.98 0.84
C LEU A 36 2.85 -0.62 0.56
N CYS A 37 2.60 -0.34 -0.73
CA CYS A 37 1.77 0.76 -1.19
C CYS A 37 0.54 0.23 -1.95
N VAL A 38 -0.61 0.88 -1.76
CA VAL A 38 -1.81 0.67 -2.57
C VAL A 38 -2.09 1.95 -3.33
N LEU A 39 -2.39 1.81 -4.62
CA LEU A 39 -2.67 2.91 -5.53
C LEU A 39 -4.13 2.84 -6.01
N ASP A 40 -4.73 3.98 -6.32
CA ASP A 40 -5.98 4.04 -7.06
C ASP A 40 -5.76 3.84 -8.58
N ASP A 41 -6.84 3.94 -9.35
CA ASP A 41 -6.82 3.76 -10.82
C ASP A 41 -6.11 4.89 -11.58
N GLN A 42 -5.78 5.99 -10.90
CA GLN A 42 -4.95 7.08 -11.42
C GLN A 42 -3.47 6.94 -11.01
N GLY A 43 -3.14 5.90 -10.23
CA GLY A 43 -1.80 5.69 -9.70
C GLY A 43 -1.47 6.58 -8.49
N CYS A 44 -2.48 7.16 -7.84
CA CYS A 44 -2.30 7.94 -6.62
C CYS A 44 -2.28 7.02 -5.39
N ILE A 45 -1.37 7.27 -4.45
CA ILE A 45 -1.24 6.46 -3.23
C ILE A 45 -2.47 6.65 -2.35
N VAL A 46 -3.16 5.54 -2.03
CA VAL A 46 -4.27 5.52 -1.07
C VAL A 46 -3.90 4.86 0.26
N PHE A 47 -2.80 4.10 0.28
CA PHE A 47 -2.23 3.51 1.48
C PHE A 47 -0.72 3.31 1.30
N ALA A 48 0.04 3.56 2.36
CA ALA A 48 1.47 3.24 2.45
C ALA A 48 1.78 2.79 3.88
N ASN A 49 2.32 1.57 4.04
CA ASN A 49 2.71 1.08 5.36
C ASN A 49 3.95 1.84 5.91
N THR A 50 4.29 1.60 7.17
CA THR A 50 5.49 2.16 7.83
C THR A 50 6.75 1.98 7.01
N ALA A 51 7.07 0.76 6.57
CA ALA A 51 8.27 0.49 5.78
C ALA A 51 8.30 1.30 4.46
N SER A 52 7.18 1.45 3.76
CA SER A 52 7.13 2.26 2.53
C SER A 52 7.43 3.73 2.82
N ARG A 53 6.87 4.29 3.89
CA ARG A 53 7.10 5.68 4.28
C ARG A 53 8.57 5.90 4.63
N GLU A 54 9.19 4.95 5.32
CA GLU A 54 10.62 4.99 5.66
C GLU A 54 11.50 4.89 4.41
N ILE A 55 11.24 3.93 3.53
CA ILE A 55 11.98 3.72 2.27
C ILE A 55 11.83 4.95 1.37
N ILE A 56 10.61 5.45 1.19
CA ILE A 56 10.35 6.61 0.34
C ILE A 56 10.91 7.89 0.98
N GLY A 57 10.90 7.99 2.30
CA GLY A 57 11.45 9.13 3.03
C GLY A 57 10.59 10.40 2.91
N TRP A 58 9.28 10.23 2.81
CA TRP A 58 8.30 11.34 2.78
C TRP A 58 7.28 11.16 3.91
N PRO A 59 6.76 12.26 4.49
CA PRO A 59 5.68 12.19 5.47
C PRO A 59 4.42 11.56 4.86
N GLU A 60 3.68 10.80 5.66
CA GLU A 60 2.44 10.14 5.21
C GLU A 60 1.44 11.13 4.61
N GLN A 61 1.27 12.30 5.24
CA GLN A 61 0.33 13.33 4.81
C GLN A 61 0.68 13.91 3.43
N GLU A 62 1.93 13.79 3.01
CA GLU A 62 2.40 14.24 1.70
C GLU A 62 2.47 13.10 0.67
N LEU A 63 2.49 11.85 1.13
CA LEU A 63 2.44 10.66 0.29
C LEU A 63 1.03 10.35 -0.19
N LEU A 64 0.05 10.37 0.73
CA LEU A 64 -1.33 10.06 0.38
C LEU A 64 -1.88 11.05 -0.66
N GLY A 65 -2.48 10.52 -1.72
CA GLY A 65 -2.97 11.28 -2.87
C GLY A 65 -1.90 11.70 -3.88
N LYS A 66 -0.61 11.49 -3.59
CA LYS A 66 0.47 11.75 -4.55
C LYS A 66 0.51 10.66 -5.60
N ASN A 67 0.77 11.05 -6.83
CA ASN A 67 0.94 10.10 -7.91
C ASN A 67 2.28 9.37 -7.77
N PHE A 68 2.25 8.04 -7.76
CA PHE A 68 3.43 7.22 -7.49
C PHE A 68 4.54 7.39 -8.55
N TYR A 69 4.19 7.77 -9.78
CA TYR A 69 5.16 8.03 -10.86
C TYR A 69 6.05 9.23 -10.57
N GLN A 70 5.61 10.16 -9.70
CA GLN A 70 6.41 11.32 -9.31
C GLN A 70 7.49 10.96 -8.28
N ILE A 71 7.35 9.80 -7.64
CA ILE A 71 8.23 9.32 -6.58
C ILE A 71 9.29 8.37 -7.16
N LEU A 72 8.87 7.48 -8.06
CA LEU A 72 9.76 6.53 -8.73
C LEU A 72 10.55 7.20 -9.87
N HIS A 73 11.84 6.91 -9.89
CA HIS A 73 12.80 7.33 -10.90
C HIS A 73 13.48 6.10 -11.50
N LEU A 74 14.03 6.27 -12.70
CA LEU A 74 14.85 5.23 -13.33
C LEU A 74 16.17 5.04 -12.54
N PRO A 75 16.63 3.79 -12.33
CA PRO A 75 17.86 3.51 -11.58
C PRO A 75 19.10 4.21 -12.15
N ASP A 76 19.22 4.23 -13.47
CA ASP A 76 20.51 4.50 -14.11
C ASP A 76 20.83 5.99 -14.28
N ASN A 77 19.89 6.93 -14.05
CA ASN A 77 20.11 8.25 -14.63
C ASN A 77 19.37 9.46 -14.04
N HIS A 78 18.80 9.37 -12.83
CA HIS A 78 17.92 10.43 -12.27
C HIS A 78 16.80 10.86 -13.25
N HIS A 79 16.54 10.08 -14.30
CA HIS A 79 15.54 10.40 -15.29
C HIS A 79 14.21 10.07 -14.64
N GLN A 80 13.41 11.12 -14.48
CA GLN A 80 12.03 11.01 -14.12
C GLN A 80 11.24 10.60 -15.37
N TYR A 81 10.24 9.73 -15.20
CA TYR A 81 9.30 9.47 -16.28
C TYR A 81 8.60 10.78 -16.64
N HIS A 82 8.68 11.20 -17.91
CA HIS A 82 8.14 12.50 -18.33
C HIS A 82 6.62 12.46 -18.49
N ILE A 83 6.07 11.28 -18.75
CA ILE A 83 4.64 11.02 -18.81
C ILE A 83 4.31 9.67 -18.16
N ALA A 84 3.12 9.56 -17.59
CA ALA A 84 2.63 8.34 -16.96
C ALA A 84 2.77 7.09 -17.88
N GLN A 85 2.57 7.26 -19.19
CA GLN A 85 2.57 6.17 -20.17
C GLN A 85 3.91 5.45 -20.32
N GLU A 86 5.02 6.11 -19.96
CA GLU A 86 6.36 5.54 -20.03
C GLU A 86 6.70 4.73 -18.77
N HIS A 87 5.92 4.88 -17.70
CA HIS A 87 6.16 4.20 -16.44
C HIS A 87 5.65 2.75 -16.49
N PRO A 88 6.42 1.74 -16.06
CA PRO A 88 5.98 0.33 -16.02
C PRO A 88 4.64 0.11 -15.32
N LEU A 89 4.42 0.77 -14.16
CA LEU A 89 3.12 0.77 -13.46
C LEU A 89 1.92 1.21 -14.31
N HIS A 90 2.10 1.98 -15.39
CA HIS A 90 1.00 2.27 -16.32
C HIS A 90 0.49 0.99 -16.99
N GLN A 91 1.39 0.06 -17.32
CA GLN A 91 1.01 -1.23 -17.89
C GLN A 91 0.26 -2.09 -16.86
N VAL A 92 0.65 -2.01 -15.58
CA VAL A 92 -0.11 -2.66 -14.49
C VAL A 92 -1.53 -2.10 -14.44
N ILE A 93 -1.68 -0.78 -14.29
CA ILE A 93 -2.98 -0.14 -14.08
C ILE A 93 -3.89 -0.23 -15.32
N ARG A 94 -3.33 -0.09 -16.53
CA ARG A 94 -4.13 -0.02 -17.76
C ARG A 94 -4.33 -1.34 -18.46
N MET A 95 -3.37 -2.24 -18.36
CA MET A 95 -3.35 -3.51 -19.10
C MET A 95 -3.46 -4.73 -18.18
N GLY A 96 -3.35 -4.55 -16.86
CA GLY A 96 -3.38 -5.65 -15.89
C GLY A 96 -2.14 -6.54 -15.94
N ILE A 97 -1.07 -6.08 -16.58
CA ILE A 97 0.18 -6.83 -16.70
C ILE A 97 0.94 -6.68 -15.39
N ALA A 98 1.05 -7.77 -14.64
CA ALA A 98 1.82 -7.80 -13.40
C ALA A 98 3.32 -7.59 -13.66
N LEU A 99 3.94 -6.74 -12.85
CA LEU A 99 5.38 -6.52 -12.80
C LEU A 99 6.00 -7.36 -11.69
N ARG A 100 7.21 -7.88 -11.92
CA ARG A 100 7.93 -8.69 -10.95
C ARG A 100 9.41 -8.34 -10.98
N ASN A 101 9.98 -8.09 -9.80
CA ASN A 101 11.40 -7.78 -9.62
C ASN A 101 11.86 -6.61 -10.50
N GLU A 102 11.05 -5.55 -10.57
CA GLU A 102 11.42 -4.34 -11.31
C GLU A 102 12.32 -3.48 -10.44
N ASP A 103 13.45 -3.05 -10.98
CA ASP A 103 14.35 -2.14 -10.28
C ASP A 103 13.94 -0.69 -10.56
N ALA A 104 13.93 0.11 -9.50
CA ALA A 104 13.67 1.54 -9.55
C ALA A 104 14.53 2.26 -8.51
N ALA A 105 14.51 3.58 -8.58
CA ALA A 105 15.06 4.42 -7.54
C ALA A 105 13.98 5.37 -6.99
N VAL A 106 14.04 5.66 -5.70
CA VAL A 106 13.20 6.65 -5.04
C VAL A 106 14.05 7.83 -4.63
N LEU A 107 13.57 9.04 -4.93
CA LEU A 107 14.15 10.28 -4.43
C LEU A 107 13.41 10.68 -3.14
N THR A 108 14.12 10.65 -2.01
CA THR A 108 13.57 11.08 -0.74
C THR A 108 13.39 12.60 -0.72
N ARG A 109 12.58 13.10 0.22
CA ARG A 109 12.40 14.54 0.40
C ARG A 109 13.73 15.29 0.64
N ASP A 110 14.67 14.63 1.32
CA ASP A 110 15.97 15.20 1.68
C ASP A 110 16.99 15.10 0.54
N GLY A 111 16.60 14.56 -0.63
CA GLY A 111 17.44 14.46 -1.82
C GLY A 111 18.28 13.19 -1.91
N GLU A 112 18.08 12.23 -1.00
CA GLU A 112 18.75 10.93 -1.04
C GLU A 112 18.12 10.03 -2.10
N MET A 113 18.94 9.36 -2.92
CA MET A 113 18.47 8.33 -3.84
C MET A 113 18.57 6.96 -3.18
N ARG A 114 17.46 6.23 -3.17
CA ARG A 114 17.40 4.84 -2.67
C ARG A 114 16.96 3.90 -3.76
N TYR A 115 17.76 2.87 -4.00
CA TYR A 115 17.43 1.81 -4.97
C TYR A 115 16.50 0.81 -4.34
N ILE A 116 15.45 0.46 -5.07
CA ILE A 116 14.44 -0.50 -4.64
C ILE A 116 14.19 -1.49 -5.76
N THR A 117 13.83 -2.71 -5.36
CA THR A 117 13.21 -3.69 -6.26
C THR A 117 11.76 -3.83 -5.82
N TYR A 118 10.83 -3.78 -6.77
CA TYR A 118 9.41 -3.85 -6.46
C TYR A 118 8.66 -4.83 -7.37
N THR A 119 7.50 -5.24 -6.88
CA THR A 119 6.52 -6.04 -7.60
C THR A 119 5.21 -5.27 -7.56
N ALA A 120 4.46 -5.28 -8.67
CA ALA A 120 3.20 -4.56 -8.74
C ALA A 120 2.15 -5.38 -9.49
N THR A 121 0.97 -5.49 -8.89
CA THR A 121 -0.15 -6.25 -9.41
C THR A 121 -1.43 -5.46 -9.23
N MET A 122 -2.35 -5.54 -10.18
CA MET A 122 -3.72 -5.09 -9.92
C MET A 122 -4.39 -6.02 -8.90
N SER A 123 -5.15 -5.42 -7.99
CA SER A 123 -6.07 -6.16 -7.14
C SER A 123 -7.47 -6.11 -7.74
N ASN A 124 -8.14 -7.25 -7.86
CA ASN A 124 -9.55 -7.33 -8.33
C ASN A 124 -10.56 -6.87 -7.27
N VAL A 125 -10.08 -6.20 -6.23
CA VAL A 125 -10.83 -5.76 -5.08
C VAL A 125 -10.97 -4.25 -5.18
N ASP A 126 -12.20 -3.75 -5.29
CA ASP A 126 -12.44 -2.31 -5.30
C ASP A 126 -11.92 -1.66 -4.00
N ASN A 127 -11.81 -0.33 -3.96
CA ASN A 127 -11.40 0.44 -2.77
C ASN A 127 -12.33 0.22 -1.53
N ARG A 128 -13.31 -0.68 -1.60
CA ARG A 128 -14.24 -1.07 -0.53
C ARG A 128 -14.22 -2.57 -0.22
N GLY A 129 -13.26 -3.34 -0.75
CA GLY A 129 -13.16 -4.77 -0.42
C GLY A 129 -14.07 -5.69 -1.25
N LYS A 130 -14.74 -5.19 -2.31
CA LYS A 130 -15.60 -6.04 -3.15
C LYS A 130 -14.85 -6.56 -4.36
N HIS A 131 -14.93 -7.88 -4.55
CA HIS A 131 -14.49 -8.55 -5.77
C HIS A 131 -15.33 -8.06 -6.95
N THR A 132 -14.70 -7.41 -7.91
CA THR A 132 -15.33 -7.15 -9.22
C THR A 132 -15.06 -8.37 -10.10
N VAL A 133 -16.12 -9.10 -10.42
CA VAL A 133 -16.10 -10.28 -11.32
C VAL A 133 -16.00 -9.80 -12.77
#